data_AF-A0A319B6H9-F1
#
_entry.id   AF-A0A319B6H9-F1
#
_cell.length_a   1.000
_cell.length_b   1.000
_cell.length_c   1.000
_cell.angle_alpha   90.00
_cell.angle_beta   90.00
_cell.angle_gamma   90.00
#
_symmetry.space_group_name_H-M   'P 1'
#
loop_
_entity.id
_entity.type
_entity.pdbx_description
1 polymer ?
#
loop_
_entity_poly.entity_id
_entity_poly.type
_entity_poly.pdbx_seq_one_letter_code
_entity_poly.pdbx_strand_id
1 'polypeptide(L)'
;MTPRWFGQEEVSPGVVIELEKRWRVLSQKEEHEFQGSEQDDPRWSGPSYACIQLNVQQVGSRITPPVNGYMRIYKQIPTEETVADRPKVRAQQAKTVVPPELGAYRQLMDKGSWKLFGVRM
;
A
#
# COMPACT_ATOMS: atom_id res chain seq x y z
N MET A 1 7.81 -20.54 -1.92
CA MET A 1 6.58 -19.78 -2.21
C MET A 1 6.62 -18.55 -1.34
N THR A 2 6.62 -17.36 -1.93
CA THR A 2 6.46 -16.10 -1.18
C THR A 2 5.07 -16.09 -0.54
N PRO A 3 4.94 -15.74 0.75
CA PRO A 3 3.64 -15.60 1.39
C PRO A 3 2.78 -14.57 0.64
N ARG A 4 1.50 -14.88 0.40
CA ARG A 4 0.55 -13.87 -0.06
C ARG A 4 0.03 -13.11 1.14
N TRP A 5 0.38 -11.84 1.26
CA TRP A 5 -0.05 -11.00 2.38
C TRP A 5 -1.42 -10.36 2.13
N PHE A 6 -1.87 -10.34 0.87
CA PHE A 6 -3.18 -9.82 0.47
C PHE A 6 -4.14 -10.95 0.10
N GLY A 7 -5.30 -10.97 0.77
CA GLY A 7 -6.38 -11.91 0.51
C GLY A 7 -7.05 -11.63 -0.83
N GLN A 8 -7.61 -12.66 -1.48
CA GLN A 8 -8.32 -12.47 -2.75
C GLN A 8 -9.54 -11.55 -2.58
N GLU A 9 -10.20 -11.62 -1.44
CA GLU A 9 -11.28 -10.73 -1.03
C GLU A 9 -10.88 -9.25 -1.00
N GLU A 10 -9.59 -8.92 -0.87
CA GLU A 10 -9.07 -7.56 -0.83
C GLU A 10 -8.64 -7.05 -2.21
N VAL A 11 -8.08 -7.93 -3.05
CA VAL A 11 -7.32 -7.51 -4.25
C VAL A 11 -7.77 -8.15 -5.56
N SER A 12 -8.72 -9.09 -5.56
CA SER A 12 -9.18 -9.73 -6.80
C SER A 12 -9.92 -8.74 -7.71
N PRO A 13 -9.83 -8.91 -9.05
CA PRO A 13 -10.65 -8.16 -9.99
C PRO A 13 -12.14 -8.25 -9.64
N GLY A 14 -12.82 -7.10 -9.68
CA GLY A 14 -14.24 -6.99 -9.32
C GLY A 14 -14.50 -6.56 -7.88
N VAL A 15 -13.54 -6.71 -6.96
CA VAL A 15 -13.63 -6.18 -5.59
C VAL A 15 -13.87 -4.67 -5.65
N VAL A 16 -14.79 -4.17 -4.82
CA VAL A 16 -15.08 -2.74 -4.70
C VAL A 16 -14.53 -2.23 -3.38
N ILE A 17 -13.58 -1.31 -3.48
CA ILE A 17 -12.97 -0.64 -2.35
C ILE A 17 -13.77 0.65 -2.08
N GLU A 18 -14.31 0.75 -0.87
CA GLU A 18 -15.11 1.89 -0.43
C GLU A 18 -14.26 2.85 0.41
N LEU A 19 -13.92 3.99 -0.19
CA LEU A 19 -13.30 5.14 0.47
C LEU A 19 -14.25 6.33 0.32
N GLU A 20 -13.74 7.55 0.24
CA GLU A 20 -14.53 8.73 -0.15
C GLU A 20 -15.25 8.53 -1.51
N LYS A 21 -14.64 7.74 -2.38
CA LYS A 21 -15.20 7.27 -3.65
C LYS A 21 -15.12 5.75 -3.71
N ARG A 22 -15.95 5.14 -4.55
CA ARG A 22 -15.97 3.70 -4.79
C ARG A 22 -15.06 3.35 -5.96
N TRP A 23 -14.17 2.38 -5.76
CA TRP A 23 -13.18 1.98 -6.75
C TRP A 23 -13.25 0.47 -6.98
N ARG A 24 -13.51 0.05 -8.22
CA ARG A 24 -13.48 -1.36 -8.61
C ARG A 24 -12.07 -1.77 -9.02
N VAL A 25 -11.55 -2.84 -8.46
CA VAL A 25 -10.29 -3.43 -8.87
C VAL A 25 -10.43 -4.05 -10.26
N LEU A 26 -9.52 -3.68 -11.17
CA LEU A 26 -9.42 -4.24 -12.52
C LEU A 26 -8.33 -5.32 -12.58
N SER A 27 -7.16 -5.03 -11.99
CA SER A 27 -6.05 -5.97 -11.94
C SER A 27 -5.05 -5.62 -10.85
N GLN A 28 -4.28 -6.63 -10.44
CA GLN A 28 -3.10 -6.51 -9.57
C GLN A 28 -1.86 -6.35 -10.46
N LYS A 29 -0.91 -5.51 -10.06
CA LYS A 29 0.39 -5.42 -10.75
C LYS A 29 1.46 -6.18 -10.00
N GLU A 30 1.94 -5.63 -8.90
CA GLU A 30 3.09 -6.15 -8.17
C GLU A 30 2.82 -6.08 -6.66
N GLU A 31 3.11 -7.18 -5.99
CA GLU A 31 3.22 -7.27 -4.53
C GLU A 31 4.71 -7.19 -4.18
N HIS A 32 5.05 -6.33 -3.24
CA HIS A 32 6.41 -6.13 -2.76
C HIS A 32 6.43 -6.25 -1.25
N GLU A 33 7.42 -6.97 -0.74
CA GLU A 33 7.64 -7.18 0.67
C GLU A 33 8.88 -6.43 1.11
N PHE A 34 8.73 -5.60 2.12
CA PHE A 34 9.81 -4.93 2.80
C PHE A 34 9.91 -5.54 4.19
N GLN A 35 10.75 -6.56 4.31
CA GLN A 35 11.15 -7.13 5.60
C GLN A 35 12.56 -6.62 5.90
N GLY A 36 12.73 -6.01 7.06
CA GLY A 36 14.05 -5.75 7.60
C GLY A 36 14.20 -6.49 8.93
N SER A 37 15.40 -7.02 9.16
CA SER A 37 15.79 -7.62 10.43
C SER A 37 16.82 -6.70 11.11
N GLU A 38 16.75 -6.60 12.44
CA GLU A 38 17.83 -5.94 13.22
C GLU A 38 19.15 -6.72 13.10
N GLN A 39 19.12 -8.00 12.70
CA GLN A 39 20.30 -8.82 12.44
C GLN A 39 21.05 -8.41 11.15
N ASP A 40 20.32 -8.05 10.10
CA ASP A 40 20.89 -7.67 8.79
C ASP A 40 21.36 -6.22 8.76
N ASP A 41 20.64 -5.32 9.46
CA ASP A 41 21.07 -3.94 9.68
C ASP A 41 20.73 -3.53 11.13
N PRO A 42 21.74 -3.40 12.02
CA PRO A 42 21.53 -2.94 13.40
C PRO A 42 20.94 -1.52 13.51
N ARG A 43 20.90 -0.75 12.41
CA ARG A 43 20.27 0.57 12.34
C ARG A 43 18.84 0.50 11.84
N TRP A 44 18.39 -0.65 11.37
CA TRP A 44 17.02 -0.87 10.94
C TRP A 44 16.09 -0.83 12.15
N SER A 45 15.27 0.22 12.22
CA SER A 45 14.23 0.39 13.25
C SER A 45 12.82 0.46 12.65
N GLY A 46 12.73 0.26 11.32
CA GLY A 46 11.49 0.36 10.55
C GLY A 46 10.58 -0.86 10.73
N PRO A 47 9.26 -0.71 10.55
CA PRO A 47 8.37 -1.88 10.53
C PRO A 47 8.57 -2.70 9.26
N SER A 48 8.29 -3.99 9.34
CA SER A 48 8.09 -4.81 8.14
C SER A 48 6.71 -4.55 7.54
N TYR A 49 6.63 -4.43 6.23
CA TYR A 49 5.35 -4.22 5.53
C TYR A 49 5.34 -4.87 4.15
N ALA A 50 4.15 -5.29 3.74
CA ALA A 50 3.85 -5.68 2.36
C ALA A 50 3.08 -4.55 1.68
N CYS A 51 3.29 -4.40 0.38
CA CYS A 51 2.68 -3.39 -0.45
C CYS A 51 2.17 -4.04 -1.74
N ILE A 52 0.96 -3.70 -2.18
CA ILE A 52 0.45 -4.12 -3.49
C ILE A 52 -0.09 -2.93 -4.27
N GLN A 53 0.18 -2.90 -5.58
CA GLN A 53 -0.39 -1.92 -6.49
C GLN A 53 -1.53 -2.53 -7.31
N LEU A 54 -2.65 -1.81 -7.36
CA LEU A 54 -3.88 -2.16 -8.05
C LEU A 54 -4.18 -1.14 -9.15
N ASN A 55 -4.69 -1.63 -10.28
CA ASN A 55 -5.40 -0.80 -11.25
C ASN A 55 -6.87 -0.77 -10.84
N VAL A 56 -7.44 0.42 -10.72
CA VAL A 56 -8.82 0.61 -10.29
C VAL A 56 -9.60 1.52 -11.24
N GLN A 57 -10.92 1.36 -11.24
CA GLN A 57 -11.85 2.22 -11.95
C GLN A 57 -12.90 2.77 -10.99
N GLN A 58 -13.19 4.05 -11.07
CA GLN A 58 -14.19 4.69 -10.24
C GLN A 58 -15.59 4.17 -10.60
N VAL A 59 -16.34 3.68 -9.60
CA VAL A 59 -17.72 3.21 -9.74
C VAL A 59 -18.68 4.36 -9.48
N GLY A 60 -19.74 4.45 -10.30
CA GLY A 60 -20.82 5.43 -10.12
C GLY A 60 -20.49 6.84 -10.61
N SER A 61 -19.33 7.06 -11.23
CA SER A 61 -19.03 8.30 -11.93
C SER A 61 -19.81 8.38 -13.24
N ARG A 62 -20.40 9.54 -13.54
CA ARG A 62 -21.04 9.84 -14.84
C ARG A 62 -20.03 10.37 -15.88
N ILE A 63 -18.76 10.50 -15.51
CA ILE A 63 -17.70 10.99 -16.40
C ILE A 63 -17.39 9.92 -17.45
N THR A 64 -17.32 10.36 -18.71
CA THR A 64 -16.93 9.52 -19.85
C THR A 64 -15.71 10.16 -20.52
N PRO A 65 -14.57 9.44 -20.65
CA PRO A 65 -14.36 8.03 -20.30
C PRO A 65 -14.31 7.78 -18.78
N PRO A 66 -14.50 6.51 -18.34
CA PRO A 66 -14.43 6.15 -16.93
C PRO A 66 -13.10 6.56 -16.29
N VAL A 67 -13.16 7.08 -15.07
CA VAL A 67 -11.98 7.49 -14.31
C VAL A 67 -11.23 6.25 -13.86
N ASN A 68 -10.02 6.05 -14.39
CA ASN A 68 -9.11 5.00 -13.97
C ASN A 68 -8.05 5.58 -13.03
N GLY A 69 -7.50 4.74 -12.16
CA GLY A 69 -6.47 5.14 -11.21
C GLY A 69 -5.59 3.97 -10.79
N TYR A 70 -4.52 4.32 -10.09
CA TYR A 70 -3.69 3.36 -9.38
C TYR A 70 -3.94 3.52 -7.89
N MET A 71 -4.11 2.40 -7.20
CA MET A 71 -4.25 2.36 -5.75
C MET A 71 -3.15 1.48 -5.17
N ARG A 72 -2.58 1.89 -4.03
CA ARG A 72 -1.55 1.13 -3.34
C ARG A 72 -2.01 0.84 -1.92
N ILE A 73 -1.98 -0.43 -1.53
CA ILE A 73 -2.36 -0.87 -0.18
C ILE A 73 -1.06 -1.23 0.55
N TYR A 74 -0.90 -0.71 1.76
CA TYR A 74 0.21 -1.04 2.66
C TYR A 74 -0.33 -1.83 3.83
N LYS A 75 0.27 -2.98 4.13
CA LYS A 75 -0.09 -3.84 5.25
C LYS A 75 1.16 -4.12 6.07
N GLN A 76 1.11 -3.84 7.37
CA GLN A 76 2.21 -4.24 8.25
C GLN A 76 2.20 -5.76 8.42
N ILE A 77 3.38 -6.36 8.26
CA ILE A 77 3.58 -7.80 8.38
C ILE A 77 4.54 -8.05 9.55
N PRO A 78 4.49 -9.23 10.18
CA PRO A 78 5.48 -9.61 11.18
C PRO A 78 6.89 -9.55 10.60
N THR A 79 7.88 -9.30 11.46
CA THR A 79 9.29 -9.51 11.08
C THR A 79 9.51 -10.99 10.78
N GLU A 80 10.45 -11.32 9.90
CA GLU A 80 10.73 -12.70 9.49
C GLU A 80 10.92 -13.65 10.69
N GLU A 81 11.64 -13.17 11.71
CA GLU A 81 11.93 -13.90 12.95
C GLU A 81 10.68 -14.23 13.80
N THR A 82 9.62 -13.43 13.67
CA THR A 82 8.43 -13.52 14.53
C THR A 82 7.19 -13.99 13.78
N VAL A 83 7.32 -14.37 12.50
CA VAL A 83 6.21 -14.93 11.72
C VAL A 83 5.60 -16.14 12.44
N ALA A 84 6.44 -16.99 13.04
CA ALA A 84 6.04 -18.18 13.78
C ALA A 84 5.51 -17.90 15.19
N ASP A 85 5.67 -16.68 15.71
CA ASP A 85 5.26 -16.34 17.08
C ASP A 85 3.75 -16.25 17.25
N ARG A 86 3.30 -16.23 18.50
CA ARG A 86 1.88 -16.07 18.83
C ARG A 86 1.32 -14.75 18.27
N PRO A 87 0.05 -14.70 17.83
CA PRO A 87 -0.57 -13.49 17.31
C PRO A 87 -0.44 -12.26 18.23
N LYS A 88 -0.48 -12.47 19.55
CA LYS A 88 -0.29 -11.39 20.54
C LYS A 88 1.10 -10.75 20.48
N VAL A 89 2.14 -11.53 20.20
CA VAL A 89 3.53 -11.04 20.08
C VAL A 89 3.69 -10.28 18.77
N ARG A 90 3.19 -10.84 17.66
CA ARG A 90 3.21 -10.18 16.35
C ARG A 90 2.46 -8.85 16.34
N ALA A 91 1.30 -8.78 17.00
CA ALA A 91 0.50 -7.56 17.10
C ALA A 91 1.23 -6.41 17.83
N GLN A 92 2.14 -6.71 18.77
CA GLN A 92 2.92 -5.70 19.48
C GLN A 92 3.95 -4.98 18.58
N GLN A 93 4.29 -5.57 17.44
CA GLN A 93 5.22 -4.98 16.48
C GLN A 93 4.57 -3.94 15.57
N ALA A 94 3.23 -3.91 15.52
CA ALA A 94 2.51 -2.94 14.72
C ALA A 94 2.80 -1.52 15.24
N LYS A 95 3.37 -0.68 14.37
CA LYS A 95 3.73 0.71 14.68
C LYS A 95 2.93 1.65 13.79
N THR A 96 2.60 2.84 14.27
CA THR A 96 2.06 3.86 13.37
C THR A 96 3.16 4.30 12.42
N VAL A 97 3.00 4.03 11.11
CA VAL A 97 3.98 4.39 10.09
C VAL A 97 3.31 5.08 8.92
N VAL A 98 3.96 6.14 8.46
CA VAL A 98 3.59 6.86 7.24
C VAL A 98 4.37 6.23 6.09
N PRO A 99 3.71 5.74 5.03
CA PRO A 99 4.41 5.22 3.85
C PRO A 99 5.40 6.28 3.30
N PRO A 100 6.62 5.88 2.91
CA PRO A 100 7.64 6.80 2.41
C PRO A 100 7.13 7.71 1.28
N GLU A 101 6.32 7.17 0.39
CA GLU A 101 5.74 7.87 -0.75
C GLU A 101 4.74 8.95 -0.31
N LEU A 102 3.98 8.70 0.76
CA LEU A 102 3.10 9.71 1.34
C LEU A 102 3.92 10.84 1.99
N GLY A 103 5.03 10.49 2.63
CA GLY A 103 5.99 11.47 3.15
C GLY A 103 6.58 12.34 2.04
N ALA A 104 7.04 11.72 0.95
CA ALA A 104 7.58 12.42 -0.22
C ALA A 104 6.52 13.31 -0.89
N TYR A 105 5.28 12.82 -1.03
CA TYR A 105 4.17 13.59 -1.59
C TYR A 105 3.86 14.83 -0.75
N ARG A 106 3.80 14.71 0.59
CA ARG A 106 3.60 15.87 1.48
C ARG A 106 4.72 16.89 1.32
N GLN A 107 5.97 16.46 1.31
CA GLN A 107 7.11 17.36 1.07
C GLN A 107 7.05 18.06 -0.29
N LEU A 108 6.57 17.37 -1.34
CA LEU A 108 6.39 17.96 -2.67
C LEU A 108 5.30 19.04 -2.66
N MET A 109 4.19 18.76 -1.99
CA MET A 109 3.06 19.68 -1.83
C MET A 109 3.48 20.92 -1.02
N ASP A 110 4.19 20.73 0.09
CA ASP A 110 4.69 21.81 0.96
C ASP A 110 5.70 22.72 0.24
N LYS A 111 6.52 22.16 -0.66
CA LYS A 111 7.49 22.91 -1.47
C LYS A 111 6.88 23.57 -2.72
N GLY A 112 5.57 23.50 -2.92
CA GLY A 112 4.88 24.13 -4.06
C GLY A 112 5.36 23.65 -5.44
N SER A 113 6.07 22.53 -5.51
CA SER A 113 6.80 22.08 -6.70
C SER A 113 5.95 21.23 -7.67
N TRP A 114 4.64 21.17 -7.45
CA TRP A 114 3.69 20.40 -8.26
C TRP A 114 3.61 20.86 -9.73
N LYS A 115 4.08 22.08 -10.06
CA LYS A 115 4.13 22.59 -11.43
C LYS A 115 5.11 21.86 -12.36
N LEU A 116 6.02 21.03 -11.85
CA LEU A 116 6.99 20.29 -12.67
C LEU A 116 6.48 18.92 -13.14
N PHE A 117 5.44 18.38 -12.51
CA PHE A 117 4.78 17.15 -12.94
C PHE A 117 3.41 17.52 -13.51
N GLY A 118 3.39 17.87 -14.79
CA GLY A 118 2.18 18.17 -15.54
C GLY A 118 1.23 16.97 -15.59
N VAL A 119 0.37 16.84 -14.58
CA VAL A 119 -0.89 16.11 -14.70
C VAL A 119 -1.97 17.20 -14.74
N ARG A 120 -2.36 17.54 -15.97
CA ARG A 120 -3.56 18.32 -16.24
C ARG A 120 -4.74 17.50 -15.70
N MET A 121 -5.39 17.98 -14.64
CA MET A 121 -6.77 17.60 -14.31
C MET A 121 -7.72 18.14 -15.36
#